data_AF-A0A8S3SLY0-F1
#
_entry.id   AF-A0A8S3SLY0-F1
#
_cell.length_a   1.000
_cell.length_b   1.000
_cell.length_c   1.000
_cell.angle_alpha   90.00
_cell.angle_beta   90.00
_cell.angle_gamma   90.00
#
_symmetry.space_group_name_H-M   'P 1'
#
loop_
_entity.id
_entity.type
_entity.pdbx_description
1 polymer ?
#
loop_
_entity_poly.entity_id
_entity_poly.type
_entity_poly.pdbx_seq_one_letter_code
_entity_poly.pdbx_strand_id
1 'polypeptide(L)'
;MEIGASVCIVFLLLFSCCHSKSIQSQNISLDEAEDERIFALETTVKKLETLIDNVTKSKDKLMNPVMFYAKIADRGFVLQTLSTVVFETVILNIGGHYDQYDGIFVASRKGVYMFSWTVSIQSSKYVVTELVVEDKIISTAGNTDNNGGHHSASMTSLCRMEKMGMRSLELQIMVVHIILQ
;
A
#
# COMPACT_ATOMS: atom_id res chain seq x y z
N MET A 1 -38.31 -33.96 -80.04
CA MET A 1 -38.83 -33.18 -78.89
C MET A 1 -37.96 -33.38 -77.62
N GLU A 2 -36.64 -33.60 -77.76
CA GLU A 2 -35.74 -33.91 -76.63
C GLU A 2 -34.79 -32.76 -76.24
N ILE A 3 -34.61 -31.77 -77.12
CA ILE A 3 -33.61 -30.69 -76.93
C ILE A 3 -34.04 -29.71 -75.81
N GLY A 4 -35.35 -29.52 -75.60
CA GLY A 4 -35.87 -28.60 -74.57
C GLY A 4 -35.66 -29.06 -73.13
N ALA A 5 -35.67 -30.38 -72.88
CA ALA A 5 -35.45 -30.92 -71.54
C ALA A 5 -33.98 -30.79 -71.11
N SER A 6 -33.04 -30.99 -72.05
CA SER A 6 -31.61 -30.91 -71.78
C SER A 6 -31.16 -29.48 -71.42
N VAL A 7 -31.70 -28.47 -72.11
CA VAL A 7 -31.39 -27.05 -71.84
C VAL A 7 -31.92 -26.61 -70.47
N CYS A 8 -33.13 -27.03 -70.08
CA CYS A 8 -33.68 -26.73 -68.75
C CYS A 8 -32.89 -27.36 -67.60
N ILE A 9 -32.40 -28.59 -67.77
CA ILE A 9 -31.58 -29.27 -66.74
C ILE A 9 -30.25 -28.53 -66.54
N VAL A 10 -29.60 -28.10 -67.62
CA VAL A 10 -28.35 -27.33 -67.53
C VAL A 10 -28.57 -25.98 -66.84
N PHE A 11 -29.66 -25.27 -67.15
CA PHE A 11 -29.99 -24.01 -66.47
C PHE A 11 -30.28 -24.21 -64.98
N LEU A 12 -31.06 -25.24 -64.61
CA LEU A 12 -31.35 -25.54 -63.20
C LEU A 12 -30.10 -25.93 -62.41
N LEU A 13 -29.18 -26.69 -63.01
CA LEU A 13 -27.90 -27.06 -62.39
C LEU A 13 -26.98 -25.84 -62.22
N LEU A 14 -26.94 -24.93 -63.20
CA LEU A 14 -26.17 -23.69 -63.10
C LEU A 14 -26.74 -22.75 -62.04
N PHE A 15 -28.06 -22.59 -61.97
CA PHE A 15 -28.73 -21.79 -60.92
C PHE A 15 -28.52 -22.38 -59.52
N SER A 16 -28.64 -23.71 -59.37
CA SER A 16 -28.36 -24.40 -58.11
C SER A 16 -26.90 -24.26 -57.68
N CYS A 17 -25.95 -24.39 -58.63
CA CYS A 17 -24.52 -24.23 -58.34
C CYS A 17 -24.16 -22.77 -57.97
N CYS A 18 -24.75 -21.78 -58.64
CA CYS A 18 -24.51 -20.37 -58.34
C CYS A 18 -25.08 -19.96 -56.97
N HIS A 19 -26.28 -20.45 -56.64
CA HIS A 19 -26.93 -20.20 -55.36
C HIS A 19 -26.20 -20.88 -54.19
N SER A 20 -25.71 -22.12 -54.40
CA SER A 20 -24.90 -22.81 -53.38
C SER A 20 -23.59 -22.08 -53.09
N LYS A 21 -22.94 -21.52 -54.11
CA LYS A 21 -21.72 -20.71 -53.95
C LYS A 21 -21.98 -19.40 -53.21
N SER A 22 -23.08 -18.70 -53.53
CA SER A 22 -23.43 -17.46 -52.83
C SER A 22 -23.73 -17.71 -51.34
N ILE A 23 -24.46 -18.78 -51.04
CA ILE A 23 -24.75 -19.18 -49.64
C ILE A 23 -23.47 -19.53 -48.89
N GLN A 24 -22.59 -20.35 -49.48
CA GLN A 24 -21.30 -20.68 -48.85
C GLN A 24 -20.46 -19.42 -48.59
N SER A 25 -20.39 -18.49 -49.55
CA SER A 25 -19.62 -17.25 -49.37
C SER A 25 -20.17 -16.35 -48.26
N GLN A 26 -21.50 -16.28 -48.11
CA GLN A 26 -22.13 -15.51 -47.04
C GLN A 26 -21.86 -16.15 -45.67
N ASN A 27 -21.96 -17.47 -45.55
CA ASN A 27 -21.70 -18.18 -44.30
C ASN A 27 -20.23 -18.05 -43.86
N ILE A 28 -19.27 -18.17 -44.79
CA ILE A 28 -17.84 -17.97 -44.48
C ILE A 28 -17.57 -16.56 -43.97
N SER A 29 -18.14 -15.53 -44.63
CA SER A 29 -17.96 -14.14 -44.19
C SER A 29 -18.60 -13.81 -42.83
N LEU A 30 -19.65 -14.54 -42.47
CA LEU A 30 -20.32 -14.41 -41.17
C LEU A 30 -19.50 -15.09 -40.08
N ASP A 31 -18.99 -16.30 -40.32
CA ASP A 31 -18.13 -17.04 -39.39
C ASP A 31 -16.82 -16.27 -39.10
N GLU A 32 -16.18 -15.69 -40.11
CA GLU A 32 -14.97 -14.85 -39.94
C GLU A 32 -15.23 -13.60 -39.08
N ALA A 33 -16.39 -12.96 -39.24
CA ALA A 33 -16.77 -11.78 -38.46
C ALA A 33 -17.18 -12.15 -37.02
N GLU A 34 -17.76 -13.33 -36.79
CA GLU A 34 -18.03 -13.86 -35.46
C GLU A 34 -16.73 -14.22 -34.74
N ASP A 35 -15.78 -14.86 -35.41
CA ASP A 35 -14.46 -15.19 -34.86
C ASP A 35 -13.67 -13.91 -34.48
N GLU A 36 -13.71 -12.87 -35.30
CA GLU A 36 -13.08 -11.58 -34.99
C GLU A 36 -13.71 -10.94 -33.73
N ARG A 37 -15.04 -11.01 -33.60
CA ARG A 37 -15.76 -10.50 -32.43
C ARG A 37 -15.46 -11.33 -31.18
N ILE A 38 -15.38 -12.64 -31.29
CA ILE A 38 -15.00 -13.55 -30.20
C ILE A 38 -13.58 -13.21 -29.74
N PHE A 39 -12.64 -13.07 -30.67
CA PHE A 39 -11.27 -12.70 -30.36
C PHE A 39 -11.17 -11.32 -29.66
N ALA A 40 -11.93 -10.33 -30.14
CA ALA A 40 -12.01 -9.01 -29.51
C ALA A 40 -12.62 -9.09 -28.11
N LEU A 41 -13.63 -9.94 -27.90
CA LEU A 41 -14.26 -10.16 -26.61
C LEU A 41 -13.30 -10.85 -25.63
N GLU A 42 -12.61 -11.91 -26.05
CA GLU A 42 -11.59 -12.60 -25.24
C GLU A 42 -10.46 -11.65 -24.83
N THR A 43 -10.01 -10.79 -25.75
CA THR A 43 -8.99 -9.77 -25.45
C THR A 43 -9.49 -8.77 -24.41
N THR A 44 -10.76 -8.37 -24.52
CA THR A 44 -11.40 -7.46 -23.57
C THR A 44 -11.53 -8.12 -22.19
N VAL A 45 -11.96 -9.38 -22.12
CA VAL A 45 -12.06 -10.15 -20.87
C VAL A 45 -10.70 -10.24 -20.18
N LYS A 46 -9.63 -10.63 -20.91
CA LYS A 46 -8.27 -10.67 -20.36
C LYS A 46 -7.82 -9.31 -19.82
N LYS A 47 -8.12 -8.22 -20.53
CA LYS A 47 -7.79 -6.88 -20.06
C LYS A 47 -8.56 -6.52 -18.79
N LEU A 48 -9.83 -6.88 -18.69
CA LEU A 48 -10.63 -6.66 -17.49
C LEU A 48 -10.12 -7.47 -16.29
N GLU A 49 -9.74 -8.74 -16.49
CA GLU A 49 -9.13 -9.57 -15.45
C GLU A 49 -7.86 -8.90 -14.89
N THR A 50 -6.97 -8.42 -15.77
CA THR A 50 -5.76 -7.72 -15.31
C THR A 50 -6.06 -6.43 -14.53
N LEU A 51 -7.10 -5.68 -14.92
CA LEU A 51 -7.52 -4.49 -14.20
C LEU A 51 -8.11 -4.83 -12.84
N ILE A 52 -8.91 -5.89 -12.74
CA ILE A 52 -9.47 -6.39 -11.48
C ILE A 52 -8.33 -6.79 -10.54
N ASP A 53 -7.33 -7.53 -11.01
CA ASP A 53 -6.18 -7.93 -10.19
C ASP A 53 -5.40 -6.73 -9.66
N ASN A 54 -5.15 -5.73 -10.51
CA ASN A 54 -4.44 -4.52 -10.13
C ASN A 54 -5.24 -3.69 -9.11
N VAL A 55 -6.55 -3.53 -9.34
CA VAL A 55 -7.44 -2.84 -8.40
C VAL A 55 -7.47 -3.57 -7.06
N THR A 56 -7.58 -4.90 -7.06
CA THR A 56 -7.63 -5.71 -5.84
C THR A 56 -6.32 -5.60 -5.05
N LYS A 57 -5.16 -5.75 -5.70
CA LYS A 57 -3.84 -5.52 -5.07
C LYS A 57 -3.69 -4.11 -4.51
N SER A 58 -4.17 -3.10 -5.24
CA SER A 58 -4.11 -1.70 -4.79
C SER A 58 -5.01 -1.45 -3.58
N LYS A 59 -6.17 -2.10 -3.55
CA LYS A 59 -7.14 -2.04 -2.47
C LYS A 59 -6.58 -2.73 -1.22
N ASP A 60 -6.01 -3.92 -1.35
CA ASP A 60 -5.39 -4.63 -0.23
C ASP A 60 -4.24 -3.80 0.36
N LYS A 61 -3.41 -3.21 -0.51
CA LYS A 61 -2.37 -2.27 -0.08
C LYS A 61 -2.96 -1.06 0.64
N LEU A 62 -4.12 -0.54 0.27
CA LEU A 62 -4.78 0.58 0.93
C LEU A 62 -5.44 0.20 2.26
N MET A 63 -6.02 -1.01 2.33
CA MET A 63 -6.79 -1.50 3.48
C MET A 63 -5.92 -2.07 4.60
N ASN A 64 -4.65 -2.40 4.33
CA ASN A 64 -3.75 -2.88 5.37
C ASN A 64 -3.53 -1.81 6.45
N PRO A 65 -3.91 -2.08 7.72
CA PRO A 65 -3.67 -1.15 8.82
C PRO A 65 -2.18 -0.85 8.95
N VAL A 66 -1.86 0.36 9.41
CA VAL A 66 -0.49 0.77 9.73
C VAL A 66 -0.46 1.13 11.20
N MET A 67 0.21 0.31 12.00
CA MET A 67 0.26 0.47 13.45
C MET A 67 1.47 -0.25 14.01
N PHE A 68 2.10 0.35 15.01
CA PHE A 68 3.09 -0.34 15.83
C PHE A 68 2.83 -0.06 17.32
N TYR A 69 3.31 -0.97 18.15
CA TYR A 69 3.39 -0.82 19.58
C TYR A 69 4.69 -1.45 20.06
N ALA A 70 5.52 -0.65 20.71
CA ALA A 70 6.84 -1.04 21.16
C ALA A 70 7.12 -0.47 22.55
N LYS A 71 8.03 -1.12 23.29
CA LYS A 71 8.48 -0.68 24.61
C LYS A 71 9.98 -0.93 24.77
N ILE A 72 10.55 -0.33 25.80
CA ILE A 72 11.92 -0.65 26.25
C ILE A 72 11.86 -1.90 27.12
N ALA A 73 12.79 -2.85 26.93
CA ALA A 73 12.82 -4.12 27.65
C ALA A 73 13.36 -3.96 29.08
N ASP A 74 14.43 -3.17 29.21
CA ASP A 74 15.25 -3.09 30.40
C ASP A 74 14.94 -1.85 31.27
N ARG A 75 14.87 -2.07 32.58
CA ARG A 75 14.78 -0.98 33.56
C ARG A 75 16.11 -0.25 33.74
N GLY A 76 17.21 -0.82 33.26
CA GLY A 76 18.56 -0.24 33.21
C GLY A 76 18.85 0.60 31.97
N PHE A 77 17.87 0.85 31.10
CA PHE A 77 18.08 1.63 29.88
C PHE A 77 18.57 3.05 30.20
N VAL A 78 19.76 3.37 29.71
CA VAL A 78 20.34 4.71 29.81
C VAL A 78 20.03 5.45 28.52
N LEU A 79 19.11 6.41 28.62
CA LEU A 79 18.87 7.37 27.55
C LEU A 79 20.16 8.17 27.30
N GLN A 80 20.57 8.29 26.04
CA GLN A 80 21.65 9.20 25.65
C GLN A 80 21.06 10.56 25.28
N THR A 81 21.82 11.62 25.54
CA THR A 81 21.39 12.97 25.18
C THR A 81 21.58 13.17 23.68
N LEU A 82 20.60 13.80 23.03
CA LEU A 82 20.49 14.03 21.59
C LEU A 82 20.47 12.75 20.74
N SER A 83 19.94 11.65 21.29
CA SER A 83 19.78 10.38 20.56
C SER A 83 18.32 10.03 20.33
N THR A 84 18.07 9.25 19.27
CA THR A 84 16.80 8.58 19.04
C THR A 84 16.56 7.52 20.12
N VAL A 85 15.34 7.48 20.65
CA VAL A 85 14.87 6.48 21.61
C VAL A 85 14.46 5.24 20.83
N VAL A 86 15.19 4.15 21.08
CA VAL A 86 14.91 2.85 20.47
C VAL A 86 14.02 2.04 21.41
N PHE A 87 12.78 1.76 21.00
CA PHE A 87 11.87 0.86 21.71
C PHE A 87 12.05 -0.55 21.14
N GLU A 88 13.12 -1.21 21.55
CA GLU A 88 13.59 -2.49 20.99
C GLU A 88 12.61 -3.66 21.14
N THR A 89 11.71 -3.63 22.14
CA THR A 89 10.70 -4.67 22.31
C THR A 89 9.45 -4.33 21.53
N VAL A 90 9.34 -4.86 20.32
CA VAL A 90 8.16 -4.71 19.46
C VAL A 90 7.07 -5.74 19.83
N ILE A 91 5.90 -5.24 20.24
CA ILE A 91 4.71 -6.06 20.55
C ILE A 91 3.82 -6.20 19.31
N LEU A 92 3.68 -5.14 18.52
CA LEU A 92 2.88 -5.10 17.30
C LEU A 92 3.59 -4.25 16.25
N ASN A 93 3.58 -4.67 14.99
CA ASN A 93 4.14 -3.90 13.86
C ASN A 93 3.41 -4.26 12.55
N ILE A 94 2.13 -3.90 12.45
CA ILE A 94 1.32 -4.15 11.25
C ILE A 94 1.87 -3.29 10.11
N GLY A 95 2.31 -3.96 9.04
CA GLY A 95 2.95 -3.33 7.88
C GLY A 95 4.48 -3.28 7.95
N GLY A 96 5.10 -3.55 9.11
CA GLY A 96 6.56 -3.60 9.24
C GLY A 96 7.23 -2.26 9.00
N HIS A 97 6.64 -1.18 9.54
CA HIS A 97 7.04 0.20 9.26
C HIS A 97 7.80 0.86 10.42
N TYR A 98 7.85 0.20 11.58
CA TYR A 98 8.74 0.57 12.68
C TYR A 98 9.99 -0.32 12.64
N ASP A 99 11.18 0.28 12.72
CA ASP A 99 12.44 -0.43 12.87
C ASP A 99 12.87 -0.43 14.35
N GLN A 100 13.07 -1.63 14.87
CA GLN A 100 13.41 -1.88 16.27
C GLN A 100 14.89 -1.63 16.60
N TYR A 101 15.74 -1.45 15.59
CA TYR A 101 17.17 -1.26 15.77
C TYR A 101 17.56 0.21 15.84
N ASP A 102 16.87 1.08 15.11
CA ASP A 102 17.12 2.53 15.08
C ASP A 102 15.98 3.36 15.73
N GLY A 103 14.84 2.73 16.02
CA GLY A 103 13.69 3.38 16.64
C GLY A 103 12.87 4.26 15.69
N ILE A 104 13.07 4.10 14.38
CA ILE A 104 12.47 4.95 13.34
C ILE A 104 11.18 4.32 12.82
N PHE A 105 10.14 5.15 12.68
CA PHE A 105 8.93 4.79 11.94
C PHE A 105 8.89 5.46 10.56
N VAL A 106 8.65 4.67 9.51
CA VAL A 106 8.57 5.13 8.11
C VAL A 106 7.15 4.99 7.59
N ALA A 107 6.51 6.12 7.23
CA ALA A 107 5.17 6.11 6.67
C ALA A 107 5.12 5.45 5.28
N SER A 108 4.30 4.40 5.15
CA SER A 108 4.11 3.67 3.89
C SER A 108 3.10 4.31 2.92
N ARG A 109 2.36 5.31 3.40
CA ARG A 109 1.36 6.05 2.65
C ARG A 109 1.24 7.47 3.20
N LYS A 110 0.86 8.42 2.35
CA LYS A 110 0.47 9.76 2.79
C LYS A 110 -0.75 9.65 3.70
N GLY A 111 -0.72 10.32 4.85
CA GLY A 111 -1.81 10.23 5.80
C GLY A 111 -1.61 11.08 7.05
N VAL A 112 -2.60 11.03 7.94
CA VAL A 112 -2.47 11.54 9.31
C VAL A 112 -2.15 10.35 10.20
N TYR A 113 -1.11 10.50 11.01
CA TYR A 113 -0.63 9.49 11.93
C TYR A 113 -0.77 9.99 13.36
N MET A 114 -1.08 9.08 14.27
CA MET A 114 -1.19 9.33 15.69
C MET A 114 -0.05 8.62 16.41
N PHE A 115 0.72 9.38 17.18
CA PHE A 115 1.79 8.85 18.02
C PHE A 115 1.45 9.14 19.46
N SER A 116 1.51 8.12 20.30
CA SER A 116 1.35 8.24 21.74
C SER A 116 2.55 7.59 22.39
N TRP A 117 3.23 8.31 23.27
CA TRP A 117 4.36 7.79 24.01
C TRP A 117 4.33 8.27 25.44
N THR A 118 4.92 7.45 26.31
CA THR A 118 5.08 7.73 27.73
C THR A 118 6.52 7.45 28.09
N VAL A 119 7.15 8.42 28.72
CA VAL A 119 8.45 8.24 29.37
C VAL A 119 8.26 8.26 30.88
N SER A 120 8.86 7.30 31.56
CA SER A 120 8.87 7.23 33.00
C SER A 120 10.31 7.23 33.47
N ILE A 121 10.63 8.20 34.32
CA ILE A 121 11.94 8.37 34.91
C ILE A 121 11.88 8.07 36.40
N GLN A 122 12.93 7.43 36.87
CA GLN A 122 13.20 7.21 38.29
C GLN A 122 14.39 8.07 38.67
N SER A 123 14.35 8.67 39.87
CA SER A 123 15.37 9.57 40.44
C SER A 123 15.46 10.94 39.76
N SER A 124 16.08 11.90 40.47
CA SER A 124 16.19 13.34 40.18
C SER A 124 16.87 13.68 38.84
N LYS A 125 16.28 13.22 37.73
CA LYS A 125 16.75 13.40 36.37
C LYS A 125 15.73 14.20 35.61
N TYR A 126 16.24 15.06 34.74
CA TYR A 126 15.42 15.75 33.76
C TYR A 126 15.32 14.88 32.51
N VAL A 127 14.12 14.73 31.96
CA VAL A 127 13.94 14.14 30.62
C VAL A 127 13.03 15.01 29.80
N VAL A 128 13.48 15.31 28.59
CA VAL A 128 12.65 15.88 27.54
C VAL A 128 12.78 14.99 26.33
N THR A 129 11.63 14.57 25.82
CA THR A 129 11.48 13.83 24.58
C THR A 129 10.77 14.67 23.53
N GLU A 130 11.19 14.53 22.29
CA GLU A 130 10.62 15.24 21.16
C GLU A 130 10.22 14.26 20.07
N LEU A 131 9.02 14.45 19.53
CA LEU A 131 8.61 13.81 18.29
C LEU A 131 9.14 14.64 17.13
N VAL A 132 10.09 14.10 16.39
CA VAL A 132 10.69 14.72 15.22
C VAL A 132 10.17 14.04 13.97
N VAL A 133 9.77 14.82 12.97
CA VAL A 133 9.36 14.35 11.63
C VAL A 133 10.10 15.20 10.60
N GLU A 134 10.90 14.57 9.73
CA GLU A 134 11.70 15.28 8.71
C GLU A 134 12.53 16.44 9.32
N ASP A 135 13.31 16.14 10.37
CA ASP A 135 14.14 17.12 11.12
C ASP A 135 13.36 18.25 11.81
N LYS A 136 12.03 18.17 11.84
CA LYS A 136 11.17 19.17 12.51
C LYS A 136 10.54 18.59 13.77
N ILE A 137 10.70 19.31 14.88
CA ILE A 137 10.01 19.01 16.13
C ILE A 137 8.51 19.29 15.96
N ILE A 138 7.70 18.25 16.17
CA ILE A 138 6.24 18.29 16.09
C ILE A 138 5.64 18.46 17.48
N SER A 139 6.17 17.78 18.49
CA SER A 139 5.62 17.78 19.85
C SER A 139 6.69 17.37 20.86
N THR A 140 6.53 17.81 22.11
CA THR A 140 7.51 17.61 23.17
C THR A 140 6.82 17.08 24.42
N ALA A 141 7.39 16.07 25.07
CA ALA A 141 6.96 15.56 26.36
C ALA A 141 8.14 15.59 27.32
N GLY A 142 7.96 16.11 28.53
CA GLY A 142 9.06 16.14 29.50
C GLY A 142 8.57 16.21 30.92
N ASN A 143 9.47 15.88 31.84
CA ASN A 143 9.24 16.01 33.27
C ASN A 143 10.51 16.52 33.96
N THR A 144 10.31 17.29 35.03
CA THR A 144 11.36 17.81 35.92
C THR A 144 11.11 17.25 37.31
N ASP A 145 12.09 16.53 37.86
CA ASP A 145 12.05 16.20 39.28
C ASP A 145 13.38 16.46 39.97
N ASN A 146 13.28 17.14 41.11
CA ASN A 146 14.38 17.38 42.03
C ASN A 146 14.21 16.60 43.34
N ASN A 147 13.07 15.93 43.56
CA ASN A 147 12.68 15.31 44.82
C ASN A 147 12.89 13.79 44.88
N GLY A 148 13.56 13.20 43.88
CA GLY A 148 13.95 11.78 43.88
C GLY A 148 12.78 10.79 43.72
N GLY A 149 11.63 11.27 43.23
CA GLY A 149 10.44 10.48 43.00
C GLY A 149 10.44 9.73 41.65
N HIS A 150 9.31 9.07 41.38
CA HIS A 150 9.00 8.51 40.07
C HIS A 150 8.10 9.49 39.31
N HIS A 151 8.51 9.85 38.11
CA HIS A 151 7.81 10.83 37.30
C HIS A 151 7.56 10.27 35.91
N SER A 152 6.38 10.56 35.38
CA SER A 152 5.99 10.14 34.05
C SER A 152 5.53 11.36 33.25
N ALA A 153 5.89 11.38 31.97
CA ALA A 153 5.37 12.33 31.00
C ALA A 153 4.82 11.54 29.83
N SER A 154 3.57 11.84 29.46
CA SER A 154 2.90 11.25 28.31
C SER A 154 2.56 12.35 27.32
N MET A 155 2.61 12.01 26.03
CA MET A 155 2.17 12.90 24.96
C MET A 155 1.45 12.09 23.90
N THR A 156 0.43 12.70 23.31
CA THR A 156 -0.23 12.18 22.11
C THR A 156 -0.23 13.28 21.06
N SER A 157 0.31 12.98 19.90
CA SER A 157 0.47 13.93 18.79
C SER A 157 -0.10 13.36 17.50
N LEU A 158 -0.65 14.25 16.69
CA LEU A 158 -1.12 13.97 15.35
C LEU A 158 -0.27 14.73 14.35
N CYS A 159 0.30 14.04 13.37
CA CYS A 159 1.08 14.67 12.31
C CYS A 159 0.68 14.12 10.95
N ARG A 160 0.83 14.97 9.93
CA ARG A 160 0.70 14.52 8.54
C ARG A 160 2.07 14.00 8.09
N MET A 161 2.11 12.79 7.58
CA MET A 161 3.30 12.19 6.98
C MET A 161 3.02 11.94 5.50
N GLU A 162 4.04 12.09 4.68
CA GLU A 162 4.00 11.73 3.26
C GLU A 162 4.47 10.27 3.09
N LYS A 163 4.40 9.73 1.86
CA LYS A 163 4.95 8.41 1.54
C LYS A 163 6.41 8.56 1.09
N MET A 164 7.27 7.63 1.48
CA MET A 164 8.70 7.65 1.15
C MET A 164 9.01 7.89 -0.34
N GLY A 165 9.78 8.95 -0.59
CA GLY A 165 10.49 9.29 -1.84
C GLY A 165 11.48 10.44 -1.58
N MET A 166 12.78 10.23 -1.90
CA MET A 166 13.97 11.13 -1.85
C MET A 166 14.15 12.17 -0.71
N ARG A 167 13.24 12.30 0.24
CA ARG A 167 13.40 13.06 1.47
C ARG A 167 13.12 12.11 2.62
N SER A 168 14.07 11.99 3.53
CA SER A 168 14.04 11.01 4.62
C SER A 168 12.82 11.29 5.50
N LEU A 169 11.83 10.40 5.45
CA LEU A 169 10.74 10.39 6.41
C LEU A 169 11.21 9.57 7.60
N GLU A 170 11.74 10.27 8.59
CA GLU A 170 12.17 9.66 9.82
C GLU A 170 11.33 10.25 10.94
N LEU A 171 10.61 9.37 11.62
CA LEU A 171 10.03 9.71 12.90
C LEU A 171 10.96 9.24 14.00
N GLN A 172 11.46 10.20 14.76
CA GLN A 172 12.37 9.93 15.86
C GLN A 172 11.76 10.49 17.13
N ILE A 173 11.71 9.67 18.18
CA ILE A 173 11.52 10.20 19.53
C ILE A 173 12.92 10.51 20.04
N MET A 174 13.32 11.77 20.09
CA MET A 174 14.66 12.16 20.54
C MET A 174 14.66 12.58 21.99
N VAL A 175 15.70 12.23 22.75
CA VAL A 175 15.91 12.82 24.09
C VAL A 175 16.84 14.01 23.97
N VAL A 176 16.40 15.20 24.35
CA VAL A 176 17.19 16.42 24.08
C VAL A 176 18.07 16.83 25.25
N HIS A 177 17.69 16.52 26.49
CA HIS A 177 18.49 16.85 27.69
C HIS A 177 18.28 15.81 28.79
N ILE A 178 19.37 15.22 29.27
CA ILE A 178 19.45 14.54 30.56
C ILE A 178 20.54 15.25 31.34
N ILE A 179 20.13 16.07 32.30
CA ILE A 179 21.11 16.68 33.21
C ILE A 179 21.43 15.62 34.26
N LEU A 180 22.61 15.02 34.15
CA LEU A 180 23.24 14.30 35.25
C LEU A 180 23.93 15.38 36.11
N GLN A 181 23.37 15.70 37.28
CA GLN A 181 24.11 16.39 38.34
C GLN A 181 24.81 15.38 39.23
#